data_AF-A0A1C4ZDH9-F1
#
_entry.id   AF-A0A1C4ZDH9-F1
#
_cell.length_a   1.000
_cell.length_b   1.000
_cell.length_c   1.000
_cell.angle_alpha   90.00
_cell.angle_beta   90.00
_cell.angle_gamma   90.00
#
_symmetry.space_group_name_H-M   'P 1'
#
loop_
_entity.id
_entity.type
_entity.pdbx_description
1 polymer ?
#
loop_
_entity_poly.entity_id
_entity_poly.type
_entity_poly.pdbx_seq_one_letter_code
_entity_poly.pdbx_strand_id
1 'polypeptide(L)'
;MQVIHQPRVAWDMARVIGGAVLDEELFAWLRHELGTLLGKPAEQALTESRDRVHRTGDARLPVETGLWRVRIEDALRQRPDLGGELAALTAVAVGLLTARRP
;
A
#
# COMPACT_ATOMS: atom_id res chain seq x y z
N MET A 1 10.86 -23.86 1.90
CA MET A 1 9.79 -23.03 1.31
C MET A 1 9.33 -22.06 2.40
N GLN A 2 9.63 -20.76 2.28
CA GLN A 2 9.17 -19.77 3.25
C GLN A 2 7.67 -19.55 3.06
N VAL A 3 6.88 -19.79 4.10
CA VAL A 3 5.45 -19.51 4.09
C VAL A 3 5.25 -18.01 4.24
N ILE A 4 4.67 -17.37 3.22
CA ILE A 4 4.33 -15.94 3.28
C ILE A 4 3.00 -15.81 4.01
N HIS A 5 3.02 -15.14 5.17
CA HIS A 5 1.80 -14.86 5.93
C HIS A 5 1.04 -13.70 5.27
N GLN A 6 0.22 -14.01 4.26
CA GLN A 6 -0.49 -13.02 3.44
C GLN A 6 -1.25 -11.95 4.24
N PRO A 7 -1.99 -12.26 5.32
CA PRO A 7 -2.65 -11.22 6.12
C PRO A 7 -1.67 -10.20 6.72
N ARG A 8 -0.43 -10.63 7.00
CA ARG A 8 0.60 -9.74 7.54
C ARG A 8 1.15 -8.83 6.45
N VAL A 9 1.43 -9.37 5.27
CA VAL A 9 1.86 -8.59 4.11
C VAL A 9 0.81 -7.54 3.73
N ALA A 10 -0.47 -7.93 3.71
CA ALA A 10 -1.57 -7.01 3.42
C ALA A 10 -1.65 -5.87 4.45
N TRP A 11 -1.49 -6.19 5.73
CA TRP A 11 -1.48 -5.20 6.79
C TRP A 11 -0.28 -4.24 6.70
N ASP A 12 0.93 -4.77 6.52
CA ASP A 12 2.14 -3.95 6.46
C ASP A 12 2.12 -3.01 5.26
N MET A 13 1.72 -3.50 4.08
CA MET A 13 1.57 -2.66 2.90
C MET A 13 0.49 -1.58 3.09
N ALA A 14 -0.65 -1.91 3.71
CA ALA A 14 -1.69 -0.94 3.99
C ALA A 14 -1.18 0.21 4.90
N ARG A 15 -0.38 -0.11 5.91
CA ARG A 15 0.23 0.91 6.79
C ARG A 15 1.23 1.79 6.06
N VAL A 16 2.02 1.21 5.15
CA VAL A 16 2.91 1.97 4.27
C VAL A 16 2.12 2.94 3.42
N ILE A 17 1.04 2.48 2.77
CA ILE A 17 0.16 3.34 1.97
C ILE A 17 -0.33 4.50 2.82
N GLY A 18 -0.91 4.23 3.99
CA GLY A 18 -1.39 5.28 4.90
C GLY A 18 -0.30 6.26 5.34
N GLY A 19 0.92 5.78 5.59
CA GLY A 19 2.07 6.62 5.94
C GLY A 19 2.64 7.42 4.78
N ALA A 20 2.50 6.94 3.53
CA ALA A 20 3.00 7.60 2.34
C ALA A 20 2.03 8.65 1.77
N VAL A 21 0.72 8.60 2.06
CA VAL A 21 -0.30 9.46 1.45
C VAL A 21 0.03 10.96 1.46
N LEU A 22 0.68 11.44 2.52
CA LEU A 22 1.05 12.86 2.67
C LEU A 22 2.42 13.21 2.08
N ASP A 23 3.27 12.22 1.81
CA ASP A 23 4.57 12.39 1.16
C ASP A 23 4.41 12.22 -0.36
N GLU A 24 4.53 13.30 -1.11
CA GLU A 24 4.27 13.29 -2.55
C GLU A 24 5.20 12.37 -3.33
N GLU A 25 6.49 12.38 -3.01
CA GLU A 25 7.49 11.59 -3.73
C GLU A 25 7.32 10.10 -3.42
N LEU A 26 7.21 9.76 -2.13
CA LEU A 26 7.03 8.38 -1.70
C LEU A 26 5.70 7.82 -2.21
N PHE A 27 4.64 8.62 -2.18
CA PHE A 27 3.34 8.21 -2.71
C PHE A 27 3.40 7.99 -4.22
N ALA A 28 4.02 8.87 -4.99
CA ALA A 28 4.13 8.73 -6.43
C ALA A 28 4.89 7.45 -6.81
N TRP A 29 6.01 7.17 -6.13
CA TRP A 29 6.76 5.92 -6.29
C TRP A 29 5.90 4.71 -5.92
N LEU A 30 5.31 4.68 -4.73
CA LEU A 30 4.52 3.54 -4.24
C LEU A 30 3.32 3.25 -5.16
N ARG A 31 2.69 4.31 -5.66
CA ARG A 31 1.58 4.22 -6.62
C ARG A 31 2.00 3.54 -7.91
N HIS A 32 3.15 3.92 -8.47
CA HIS A 32 3.69 3.31 -9.69
C HIS A 32 4.04 1.83 -9.49
N GLU A 33 4.73 1.49 -8.40
CA GLU A 33 5.13 0.10 -8.10
C GLU A 33 3.90 -0.80 -7.87
N LEU A 34 2.94 -0.35 -7.05
CA LEU A 34 1.69 -1.09 -6.84
C LEU A 34 0.84 -1.17 -8.11
N GLY A 35 0.85 -0.14 -8.95
CA GLY A 35 0.20 -0.16 -10.27
C GLY A 35 0.82 -1.19 -11.21
N THR A 36 2.14 -1.33 -11.19
CA THR A 36 2.88 -2.33 -11.98
C THR A 36 2.55 -3.74 -11.48
N LEU A 37 2.52 -3.95 -10.16
CA LEU A 37 2.29 -5.26 -9.56
C LEU A 37 0.81 -5.72 -9.61
N LEU A 38 -0.11 -4.83 -9.27
CA LEU A 38 -1.54 -5.15 -9.12
C LEU A 38 -2.38 -4.74 -10.33
N GLY A 39 -1.84 -3.89 -11.21
CA GLY A 39 -2.49 -3.37 -12.41
C GLY A 39 -3.01 -1.94 -12.25
N LYS A 40 -3.34 -1.32 -13.38
CA LYS A 40 -3.87 0.06 -13.47
C LYS A 40 -5.05 0.37 -12.53
N PRO A 41 -6.00 -0.54 -12.26
CA PRO A 41 -7.08 -0.26 -11.31
C PRO A 41 -6.58 0.02 -9.88
N ALA A 42 -5.46 -0.59 -9.46
CA ALA A 42 -4.86 -0.30 -8.16
C ALA A 42 -4.22 1.09 -8.13
N GLU A 43 -3.57 1.49 -9.22
CA GLU A 43 -2.98 2.83 -9.39
C GLU A 43 -4.04 3.95 -9.28
N GLN A 44 -5.17 3.76 -9.97
CA GLN A 44 -6.32 4.67 -9.93
C GLN A 44 -6.91 4.73 -8.52
N ALA A 45 -7.15 3.57 -7.90
CA ALA A 45 -7.68 3.50 -6.55
C ALA A 45 -6.80 4.21 -5.51
N LEU A 46 -5.46 4.16 -5.66
CA LEU A 46 -4.53 4.88 -4.79
C LEU A 46 -4.71 6.39 -4.95
N THR A 47 -4.77 6.87 -6.20
CA THR A 47 -4.99 8.28 -6.51
C THR A 47 -6.29 8.77 -5.85
N GLU A 48 -7.39 8.04 -6.01
CA GLU A 48 -8.66 8.38 -5.38
C GLU A 48 -8.61 8.35 -3.84
N SER A 49 -7.89 7.40 -3.25
CA SER A 49 -7.66 7.35 -1.79
C SER A 49 -6.96 8.61 -1.30
N ARG A 50 -5.90 9.06 -2.01
CA ARG A 50 -5.19 10.29 -1.67
C ARG A 50 -6.08 11.52 -1.83
N ASP A 51 -6.87 11.60 -2.90
CA ASP A 51 -7.83 12.69 -3.11
C ASP A 51 -8.91 12.75 -2.04
N ARG A 52 -9.38 11.60 -1.54
CA ARG A 52 -10.32 11.54 -0.40
C ARG A 52 -9.67 12.04 0.89
N VAL A 53 -8.41 11.68 1.15
CA VAL A 53 -7.66 12.18 2.31
C VAL A 53 -7.45 13.69 2.20
N HIS A 54 -7.02 14.21 1.05
CA HIS A 54 -6.84 15.65 0.86
C HIS A 54 -8.14 16.44 1.04
N ARG A 55 -9.28 15.89 0.62
CA ARG A 55 -10.59 16.56 0.80
C ARG A 55 -11.14 16.50 2.22
N THR A 56 -10.91 15.40 2.94
CA THR A 56 -11.51 15.15 4.28
C THR A 56 -10.56 15.43 5.44
N GLY A 57 -9.25 15.52 5.16
CA GLY A 57 -8.18 15.66 6.14
C GLY A 57 -7.68 14.33 6.71
N ASP A 58 -6.63 14.41 7.53
CA ASP A 58 -5.88 13.26 8.07
C ASP A 58 -6.73 12.29 8.90
N ALA A 59 -7.86 12.73 9.44
CA ALA A 59 -8.84 11.87 10.11
C ALA A 59 -9.37 10.73 9.20
N ARG A 60 -9.22 10.86 7.88
CA ARG A 60 -9.59 9.84 6.89
C ARG A 60 -8.53 8.75 6.72
N LEU A 61 -7.27 8.97 7.12
CA LEU A 61 -6.16 8.03 6.93
C LEU A 61 -6.41 6.63 7.52
N PRO A 62 -6.96 6.47 8.75
CA PRO A 62 -7.24 5.14 9.29
C PRO A 62 -8.25 4.36 8.46
N VAL A 63 -9.24 5.04 7.88
CA VAL A 63 -10.27 4.42 7.05
C VAL A 63 -9.67 3.93 5.74
N GLU A 64 -8.91 4.78 5.04
CA GLU A 64 -8.26 4.39 3.78
C GLU A 64 -7.23 3.28 4.01
N THR A 65 -6.48 3.32 5.11
CA THR A 65 -5.57 2.24 5.53
C THR A 65 -6.33 0.92 5.69
N GLY A 66 -7.48 0.94 6.37
CA GLY A 66 -8.32 -0.25 6.55
C GLY A 66 -8.84 -0.81 5.22
N LEU A 67 -9.27 0.06 4.30
CA LEU A 67 -9.72 -0.35 2.96
C LEU A 67 -8.59 -1.00 2.16
N TRP A 68 -7.39 -0.44 2.23
CA TRP A 68 -6.22 -0.99 1.54
C TRP A 68 -5.81 -2.35 2.07
N ARG A 69 -5.91 -2.59 3.38
CA ARG A 69 -5.68 -3.92 3.96
C ARG A 69 -6.57 -4.97 3.31
N VAL A 70 -7.88 -4.70 3.26
CA VAL A 70 -8.86 -5.64 2.68
C VAL A 70 -8.61 -5.82 1.18
N ARG A 71 -8.40 -4.74 0.44
CA ARG A 71 -8.13 -4.79 -1.00
C ARG A 71 -6.92 -5.65 -1.34
N ILE A 72 -5.84 -5.51 -0.56
CA ILE A 72 -4.61 -6.27 -0.77
C ILE A 72 -4.80 -7.73 -0.36
N GLU A 73 -5.49 -7.98 0.76
CA GLU A 73 -5.81 -9.34 1.20
C GLU A 73 -6.64 -10.08 0.15
N ASP A 74 -7.64 -9.43 -0.45
CA ASP A 74 -8.43 -9.99 -1.54
C ASP A 74 -7.60 -10.23 -2.80
N ALA A 75 -6.69 -9.31 -3.15
CA ALA A 75 -5.78 -9.50 -4.27
C ALA A 75 -4.85 -10.71 -4.08
N LEU A 76 -4.29 -10.89 -2.87
CA LEU A 76 -3.46 -12.04 -2.51
C LEU A 76 -4.25 -13.34 -2.43
N ARG A 77 -5.53 -13.29 -2.06
CA ARG A 77 -6.42 -14.47 -2.08
C ARG A 77 -6.69 -14.93 -3.51
N GLN A 78 -6.83 -13.99 -4.45
CA GLN A 78 -7.06 -14.28 -5.87
C GLN A 78 -5.78 -14.67 -6.61
N ARG A 79 -4.64 -14.06 -6.25
CA ARG A 79 -3.31 -14.31 -6.85
C ARG A 79 -2.25 -14.50 -5.76
N PRO A 80 -2.19 -15.70 -5.15
CA PRO A 80 -1.26 -15.99 -4.05
C PRO A 80 0.22 -15.86 -4.41
N ASP A 81 0.54 -16.04 -5.69
CA ASP A 81 1.86 -15.90 -6.30
C ASP A 81 2.46 -14.50 -6.10
N LEU A 82 1.62 -13.45 -6.03
CA LEU A 82 2.06 -12.08 -5.78
C LEU A 82 2.60 -11.83 -4.35
N GLY A 83 2.40 -12.77 -3.43
CA GLY A 83 2.77 -12.58 -2.02
C GLY A 83 4.26 -12.27 -1.83
N GLY A 84 5.14 -12.90 -2.63
CA GLY A 84 6.58 -12.69 -2.56
C GLY A 84 6.98 -11.29 -3.02
N GLU A 85 6.53 -10.90 -4.20
CA GLU A 85 6.80 -9.59 -4.79
C GLU A 85 6.24 -8.46 -3.93
N LEU A 86 5.02 -8.63 -3.40
CA LEU A 86 4.41 -7.64 -2.53
C LEU A 86 5.14 -7.53 -1.18
N ALA A 87 5.61 -8.63 -0.60
CA ALA A 87 6.40 -8.61 0.62
C ALA A 87 7.74 -7.87 0.42
N ALA A 88 8.41 -8.12 -0.71
CA ALA A 88 9.64 -7.42 -1.07
C ALA A 88 9.42 -5.91 -1.26
N LEU A 89 8.38 -5.53 -2.01
CA LEU A 89 8.00 -4.13 -2.20
C LEU A 89 7.67 -3.44 -0.86
N THR A 90 6.95 -4.14 0.02
CA THR A 90 6.62 -3.64 1.36
C THR A 90 7.88 -3.34 2.16
N ALA A 91 8.88 -4.23 2.14
CA ALA A 91 10.13 -4.05 2.86
C ALA A 91 10.89 -2.80 2.38
N VAL A 92 10.97 -2.58 1.06
CA VAL A 92 11.59 -1.38 0.47
C VAL A 92 10.84 -0.12 0.92
N ALA A 93 9.51 -0.15 0.80
CA ALA A 93 8.68 1.00 1.13
C ALA A 93 8.75 1.37 2.64
N VAL A 94 8.82 0.37 3.53
CA VAL A 94 9.06 0.60 4.97
C VAL A 94 10.41 1.26 5.22
N GLY A 95 11.46 0.84 4.51
CA GLY A 95 12.78 1.46 4.61
C GLY A 95 12.76 2.93 4.19
N LEU A 96 12.12 3.22 3.04
CA LEU A 96 11.96 4.59 2.54
C LEU A 96 11.12 5.47 3.47
N LEU A 97 10.05 4.93 4.04
CA LEU A 97 9.19 5.65 4.99
C LEU A 97 9.93 5.93 6.31
N THR A 98 10.68 4.96 6.81
CA THR A 98 11.48 5.12 8.05
C THR A 98 12.55 6.19 7.87
N ALA A 99 13.24 6.21 6.73
CA ALA A 99 14.27 7.21 6.43
C ALA A 99 13.74 8.66 6.34
N ARG A 100 12.43 8.84 6.19
CA ARG A 100 11.75 10.14 6.10
C ARG A 100 11.17 10.62 7.45
N ARG A 101 11.15 9.76 8.46
CA ARG A 101 10.72 10.15 9.80
C ARG A 101 11.91 10.78 10.54
N PRO A 102 11.75 11.98 11.11
CA PRO A 102 12.80 12.64 11.90
C PRO A 102 13.11 11.88 13.19
#